data_AF-A0A397J6N7-F1
#
_entry.id   AF-A0A397J6N7-F1
#
_cell.length_a   1.000
_cell.length_b   1.000
_cell.length_c   1.000
_cell.angle_alpha   90.00
_cell.angle_beta   90.00
_cell.angle_gamma   90.00
#
_symmetry.space_group_name_H-M   'P 1'
#
loop_
_entity.id
_entity.type
_entity.pdbx_description
1 polymer ?
#
loop_
_entity_poly.entity_id
_entity_poly.type
_entity_poly.pdbx_seq_one_letter_code
_entity_poly.pdbx_strand_id
1 'polypeptide(L)'
;MELLKKKKSLNKVNERIADIPRHSQLKVFKKGIQLSRLTASEYRDMMKIMVFVVDNLQIEDLSEVYVKWNEMYLLSRSEKFKESDLENFQKAINDWGDLFIKLFQNISNSHLKFLKLHIWIYHIVDTIREYGAINGYTTETYESLYKTYVKIPYRLSNKKEVEKQIMENVNKKQ
;
A
#
# COMPACT_ATOMS: atom_id res chain seq x y z
N MET A 1 17.53 24.00 -11.81
CA MET A 1 16.18 24.14 -12.43
C MET A 1 15.29 22.93 -12.16
N GLU A 2 15.72 21.69 -12.40
CA GLU A 2 14.90 20.48 -12.22
C GLU A 2 14.57 20.15 -10.75
N LEU A 3 15.51 20.33 -9.83
CA LEU A 3 15.28 20.16 -8.37
C LEU A 3 14.26 21.17 -7.81
N LEU A 4 14.26 22.40 -8.32
CA LEU A 4 13.28 23.43 -7.94
C LEU A 4 11.87 23.08 -8.45
N LYS A 5 11.76 22.51 -9.67
CA LYS A 5 10.49 21.98 -10.19
C LYS A 5 9.97 20.79 -9.37
N LYS A 6 10.83 19.84 -9.00
CA LYS A 6 10.48 18.70 -8.12
C LYS A 6 10.05 19.14 -6.71
N LYS A 7 10.72 20.15 -6.15
CA LYS A 7 10.35 20.71 -4.84
C LYS A 7 9.02 21.48 -4.89
N LYS A 8 8.78 22.23 -5.97
CA LYS A 8 7.51 22.94 -6.20
C LYS A 8 6.33 21.99 -6.39
N SER A 9 6.51 20.89 -7.13
CA SER A 9 5.45 19.88 -7.31
C SER A 9 5.13 19.16 -6.01
N LEU A 10 6.16 18.81 -5.21
CA LEU A 10 5.98 18.17 -3.91
C LEU A 10 5.26 19.09 -2.91
N ASN A 11 5.57 20.38 -2.90
CA ASN A 11 4.87 21.35 -2.06
C ASN A 11 3.38 21.43 -2.43
N LYS A 12 3.05 21.49 -3.72
CA LYS A 12 1.65 21.52 -4.20
C LYS A 12 0.88 20.25 -3.81
N VAL A 13 1.51 19.08 -3.87
CA VAL A 13 0.93 17.81 -3.40
C VAL A 13 0.64 17.88 -1.90
N ASN A 14 1.61 18.35 -1.10
CA ASN A 14 1.43 18.49 0.35
C ASN A 14 0.37 19.52 0.75
N GLU A 15 0.27 20.64 0.03
CA GLU A 15 -0.78 21.65 0.18
C GLU A 15 -2.16 21.01 -0.05
N ARG A 16 -2.35 20.32 -1.17
CA ARG A 16 -3.62 19.64 -1.48
C ARG A 16 -3.99 18.57 -0.46
N ILE A 17 -3.01 17.84 0.06
CA ILE A 17 -3.26 16.86 1.13
C ILE A 17 -3.73 17.55 2.41
N ALA A 18 -3.18 18.71 2.74
CA ALA A 18 -3.58 19.51 3.89
C ALA A 18 -5.00 20.10 3.73
N ASP A 19 -5.41 20.39 2.48
CA ASP A 19 -6.72 20.94 2.14
C ASP A 19 -7.86 19.91 2.13
N ILE A 20 -7.56 18.61 2.21
CA ILE A 20 -8.60 17.56 2.27
C ILE A 20 -9.48 17.77 3.49
N PRO A 21 -10.83 17.83 3.33
CA PRO A 21 -11.75 17.96 4.44
C PRO A 21 -11.56 16.85 5.47
N ARG A 22 -11.63 17.23 6.76
CA ARG A 22 -11.50 16.25 7.84
C ARG A 22 -12.70 15.32 7.84
N HIS A 23 -12.42 14.02 7.84
CA HIS A 23 -13.43 12.97 7.96
C HIS A 23 -12.95 11.91 8.95
N SER A 24 -13.85 11.33 9.74
CA SER A 24 -13.50 10.35 10.77
C SER A 24 -12.82 9.09 10.22
N GLN A 25 -13.12 8.73 8.97
CA GLN A 25 -12.57 7.56 8.29
C GLN A 25 -11.30 7.84 7.46
N LEU A 26 -10.82 9.10 7.45
CA LEU A 26 -9.63 9.52 6.73
C LEU A 26 -8.56 10.02 7.70
N LYS A 27 -7.33 9.59 7.50
CA LYS A 27 -6.20 10.08 8.30
C LYS A 27 -5.80 11.48 7.87
N VAL A 28 -5.56 12.35 8.85
CA VAL A 28 -5.09 13.72 8.62
C VAL A 28 -3.56 13.76 8.59
N PHE A 29 -3.00 14.16 7.46
CA PHE A 29 -1.55 14.32 7.27
C PHE A 29 -1.11 15.77 7.55
N LYS A 30 -1.11 16.19 8.82
CA LYS A 30 -0.85 17.59 9.24
C LYS A 30 0.49 18.20 8.77
N LYS A 31 1.48 17.38 8.43
CA LYS A 31 2.82 17.83 7.99
C LYS A 31 3.15 17.37 6.55
N GLY A 32 2.15 17.01 5.76
CA GLY A 32 2.34 16.35 4.47
C GLY A 32 2.77 14.89 4.61
N ILE A 33 3.20 14.28 3.51
CA ILE A 33 3.62 12.87 3.46
C ILE A 33 5.13 12.76 3.67
N GLN A 34 5.54 11.96 4.67
CA GLN A 34 6.93 11.55 4.85
C GLN A 34 7.12 10.11 4.36
N LEU A 35 7.52 9.96 3.09
CA LEU A 35 7.62 8.66 2.39
C LEU A 35 8.53 7.62 3.10
N SER A 36 9.53 8.07 3.86
CA SER A 36 10.51 7.18 4.50
C SER A 36 9.96 6.39 5.70
N ARG A 37 8.75 6.69 6.20
CA ARG A 37 8.23 6.12 7.47
C ARG A 37 6.73 5.82 7.45
N LEU A 38 6.17 5.47 6.29
CA LEU A 38 4.75 5.18 6.19
C LEU A 38 4.40 3.80 6.76
N THR A 39 3.40 3.73 7.62
CA THR A 39 2.80 2.47 8.07
C THR A 39 1.88 1.89 7.00
N ALA A 40 1.57 0.59 7.07
CA ALA A 40 0.60 -0.04 6.17
C ALA A 40 -0.79 0.64 6.21
N SER A 41 -1.23 1.10 7.39
CA SER A 41 -2.47 1.87 7.51
C SER A 41 -2.40 3.23 6.82
N GLU A 42 -1.25 3.93 6.92
CA GLU A 42 -1.04 5.20 6.22
C GLU A 42 -1.05 5.03 4.71
N TYR A 43 -0.47 3.94 4.17
CA TYR A 43 -0.58 3.64 2.74
C TYR A 43 -2.03 3.44 2.29
N ARG A 44 -2.84 2.72 3.07
CA ARG A 44 -4.27 2.54 2.77
C ARG A 44 -5.05 3.86 2.81
N ASP A 45 -4.75 4.72 3.78
CA ASP A 45 -5.39 6.04 3.85
C ASP A 45 -4.93 6.94 2.70
N MET A 46 -3.65 6.84 2.29
CA MET A 46 -3.14 7.52 1.10
C MET A 46 -3.91 7.08 -0.15
N MET A 47 -4.08 5.78 -0.39
CA MET A 47 -4.80 5.28 -1.57
C MET A 47 -6.20 5.89 -1.74
N LYS A 48 -6.92 6.13 -0.62
CA LYS A 48 -8.25 6.77 -0.63
C LYS A 48 -8.20 8.22 -1.09
N ILE A 49 -7.14 8.95 -0.74
CA ILE A 49 -7.03 10.39 -1.00
C ILE A 49 -6.24 10.74 -2.26
N MET A 50 -5.34 9.86 -2.70
CA MET A 50 -4.35 10.18 -3.74
C MET A 50 -5.00 10.60 -5.05
N VAL A 51 -6.13 9.98 -5.44
CA VAL A 51 -6.87 10.34 -6.66
C VAL A 51 -7.22 11.84 -6.67
N PHE A 52 -7.75 12.37 -5.57
CA PHE A 52 -8.09 13.79 -5.43
C PHE A 52 -6.87 14.70 -5.39
N VAL A 53 -5.78 14.22 -4.80
CA VAL A 53 -4.53 14.99 -4.66
C VAL A 53 -3.86 15.19 -6.02
N VAL A 54 -3.83 14.12 -6.83
CA VAL A 54 -3.15 14.13 -8.14
C VAL A 54 -4.03 14.66 -9.27
N ASP A 55 -5.34 14.68 -9.06
CA ASP A 55 -6.29 15.20 -10.04
C ASP A 55 -5.90 16.62 -10.48
N ASN A 56 -5.95 16.91 -11.78
CA ASN A 56 -5.58 18.22 -12.33
C ASN A 56 -4.13 18.70 -11.99
N LEU A 57 -3.15 17.80 -11.77
CA LEU A 57 -1.74 18.18 -11.59
C LEU A 57 -0.99 18.59 -12.88
N GLN A 58 -1.67 18.77 -14.02
CA GLN A 58 -1.06 18.93 -15.36
C GLN A 58 -0.18 17.74 -15.79
N ILE A 59 -0.30 16.61 -15.09
CA ILE A 59 0.31 15.34 -15.51
C ILE A 59 -0.86 14.53 -16.08
N GLU A 60 -0.91 14.45 -17.40
CA GLU A 60 -1.89 13.65 -18.13
C GLU A 60 -1.84 12.20 -17.66
N ASP A 61 -2.99 11.54 -17.62
CA ASP A 61 -3.17 10.13 -17.23
C ASP A 61 -2.79 9.77 -15.77
N LEU A 62 -2.20 10.68 -14.96
CA LEU A 62 -1.75 10.33 -13.61
C LEU A 62 -2.91 9.95 -12.67
N SER A 63 -4.01 10.71 -12.69
CA SER A 63 -5.21 10.37 -11.91
C SER A 63 -5.78 9.02 -12.32
N GLU A 64 -5.80 8.74 -13.62
CA GLU A 64 -6.27 7.47 -14.18
C GLU A 64 -5.46 6.27 -13.68
N VAL A 65 -4.12 6.39 -13.58
CA VAL A 65 -3.28 5.34 -12.96
C VAL A 65 -3.72 5.02 -11.53
N TYR A 66 -4.04 6.04 -10.73
CA TYR A 66 -4.48 5.83 -9.35
C TYR A 66 -5.89 5.25 -9.27
N VAL A 67 -6.80 5.63 -10.18
CA VAL A 67 -8.15 5.05 -10.28
C VAL A 67 -8.04 3.57 -10.61
N LYS A 68 -7.33 3.22 -11.69
CA LYS A 68 -7.12 1.81 -12.10
C LYS A 68 -6.39 1.00 -11.04
N TRP A 69 -5.41 1.59 -10.33
CA TRP A 69 -4.77 0.92 -9.19
C TRP A 69 -5.77 0.60 -8.09
N ASN A 70 -6.66 1.54 -7.74
CA ASN A 70 -7.66 1.34 -6.71
C ASN A 70 -8.69 0.27 -7.13
N GLU A 71 -9.13 0.26 -8.38
CA GLU A 71 -10.00 -0.79 -8.94
C GLU A 71 -9.33 -2.17 -8.84
N MET A 72 -8.11 -2.28 -9.35
CA MET A 72 -7.29 -3.49 -9.27
C MET A 72 -7.08 -3.92 -7.81
N TYR A 73 -6.78 -3.00 -6.91
CA TYR A 73 -6.63 -3.29 -5.48
C TYR A 73 -7.92 -3.85 -4.88
N LEU A 74 -9.07 -3.27 -5.19
CA LEU A 74 -10.36 -3.77 -4.68
C LEU A 74 -10.65 -5.19 -5.17
N LEU A 75 -10.41 -5.49 -6.46
CA LEU A 75 -10.54 -6.85 -7.01
C LEU A 75 -9.64 -7.84 -6.27
N SER A 76 -8.39 -7.43 -5.98
CA SER A 76 -7.39 -8.25 -5.30
C SER A 76 -7.78 -8.65 -3.86
N ARG A 77 -8.73 -7.92 -3.25
CA ARG A 77 -9.18 -8.17 -1.86
C ARG A 77 -10.30 -9.20 -1.75
N SER A 78 -10.78 -9.74 -2.87
CA SER A 78 -11.77 -10.81 -2.87
C SER A 78 -11.28 -12.03 -2.10
N GLU A 79 -12.14 -12.60 -1.25
CA GLU A 79 -11.80 -13.81 -0.48
C GLU A 79 -11.81 -15.09 -1.32
N LYS A 80 -12.53 -15.05 -2.45
CA LYS A 80 -12.68 -16.15 -3.40
C LYS A 80 -12.64 -15.60 -4.82
N PHE A 81 -12.06 -16.36 -5.72
CA PHE A 81 -11.98 -16.02 -7.15
C PHE A 81 -12.60 -17.14 -7.96
N LYS A 82 -13.50 -16.79 -8.88
CA LYS A 82 -13.89 -17.63 -10.01
C LYS A 82 -12.95 -17.34 -11.19
N GLU A 83 -12.92 -18.21 -12.19
CA GLU A 83 -12.09 -17.97 -13.38
C GLU A 83 -12.46 -16.65 -14.09
N SER A 84 -13.75 -16.33 -14.17
CA SER A 84 -14.21 -15.03 -14.70
C SER A 84 -13.69 -13.83 -13.88
N ASP A 85 -13.51 -13.98 -12.58
CA ASP A 85 -12.97 -12.92 -11.72
C ASP A 85 -11.48 -12.75 -11.99
N LEU A 86 -10.76 -13.85 -12.24
CA LEU A 86 -9.34 -13.84 -12.64
C LEU A 86 -9.14 -13.20 -14.02
N GLU A 87 -10.01 -13.48 -14.98
CA GLU A 87 -10.00 -12.83 -16.31
C GLU A 87 -10.18 -11.30 -16.18
N ASN A 88 -11.17 -10.88 -15.38
CA ASN A 88 -11.39 -9.46 -15.09
C ASN A 88 -10.19 -8.84 -14.37
N PHE A 89 -9.58 -9.57 -13.43
CA PHE A 89 -8.42 -9.08 -12.69
C PHE A 89 -7.18 -8.96 -13.59
N GLN A 90 -6.92 -9.92 -14.47
CA GLN A 90 -5.84 -9.84 -15.46
C GLN A 90 -6.04 -8.65 -16.40
N LYS A 91 -7.28 -8.40 -16.84
CA LYS A 91 -7.59 -7.23 -17.67
C LYS A 91 -7.28 -5.92 -16.93
N ALA A 92 -7.71 -5.80 -15.67
CA ALA A 92 -7.40 -4.63 -14.84
C ALA A 92 -5.89 -4.44 -14.64
N ILE A 93 -5.13 -5.53 -14.46
CA ILE A 93 -3.66 -5.51 -14.36
C ILE A 93 -3.03 -5.00 -15.65
N ASN A 94 -3.47 -5.49 -16.81
CA ASN A 94 -2.93 -5.07 -18.11
C ASN A 94 -3.23 -3.58 -18.38
N ASP A 95 -4.50 -3.17 -18.20
CA ASP A 95 -4.94 -1.78 -18.41
C ASP A 95 -4.18 -0.80 -17.50
N TRP A 96 -3.97 -1.18 -16.24
CA TRP A 96 -3.17 -0.38 -15.31
C TRP A 96 -1.67 -0.40 -15.66
N GLY A 97 -1.13 -1.57 -16.00
CA GLY A 97 0.28 -1.80 -16.28
C GLY A 97 0.77 -1.01 -17.47
N ASP A 98 0.02 -1.02 -18.57
CA ASP A 98 0.35 -0.27 -19.79
C ASP A 98 0.43 1.24 -19.51
N LEU A 99 -0.55 1.77 -18.77
CA LEU A 99 -0.60 3.18 -18.39
C LEU A 99 0.55 3.56 -17.45
N PHE A 100 0.82 2.71 -16.45
CA PHE A 100 1.90 2.90 -15.48
C PHE A 100 3.27 2.89 -16.18
N ILE A 101 3.52 1.91 -17.05
CA ILE A 101 4.79 1.82 -17.79
C ILE A 101 4.95 3.04 -18.71
N LYS A 102 3.93 3.40 -19.49
CA LYS A 102 3.93 4.57 -20.38
C LYS A 102 4.35 5.85 -19.63
N LEU A 103 3.79 6.08 -18.44
CA LEU A 103 4.04 7.30 -17.66
C LEU A 103 5.40 7.30 -16.94
N PHE A 104 5.81 6.17 -16.36
CA PHE A 104 6.96 6.15 -15.45
C PHE A 104 8.25 5.59 -16.06
N GLN A 105 8.22 4.97 -17.24
CA GLN A 105 9.42 4.36 -17.87
C GLN A 105 10.58 5.35 -18.04
N ASN A 106 10.28 6.58 -18.44
CA ASN A 106 11.28 7.62 -18.71
C ASN A 106 11.71 8.39 -17.46
N ILE A 107 10.96 8.24 -16.35
CA ILE A 107 11.21 8.92 -15.08
C ILE A 107 12.00 8.00 -14.14
N SER A 108 11.84 6.69 -14.28
CA SER A 108 12.42 5.69 -13.40
C SER A 108 13.89 5.41 -13.75
N ASN A 109 14.80 5.78 -12.84
CA ASN A 109 16.22 5.46 -12.95
C ASN A 109 16.50 3.95 -12.99
N SER A 110 15.59 3.12 -12.47
CA SER A 110 15.73 1.65 -12.45
C SER A 110 15.09 0.98 -13.66
N HIS A 111 14.56 1.74 -14.63
CA HIS A 111 13.77 1.22 -15.75
C HIS A 111 12.62 0.32 -15.28
N LEU A 112 11.98 0.71 -14.18
CA LEU A 112 10.85 -0.02 -13.57
C LEU A 112 11.19 -1.46 -13.15
N LYS A 113 12.46 -1.80 -12.91
CA LYS A 113 12.90 -3.11 -12.40
C LYS A 113 12.57 -3.27 -10.91
N PHE A 114 11.27 -3.29 -10.59
CA PHE A 114 10.77 -3.52 -9.24
C PHE A 114 10.23 -4.96 -9.15
N LEU A 115 10.79 -5.77 -8.25
CA LEU A 115 10.37 -7.17 -8.08
C LEU A 115 8.86 -7.30 -7.81
N LYS A 116 8.31 -6.41 -6.96
CA LYS A 116 6.88 -6.39 -6.66
C LYS A 116 6.03 -6.08 -7.89
N LEU A 117 6.48 -5.17 -8.76
CA LEU A 117 5.77 -4.85 -10.00
C LEU A 117 5.76 -6.05 -10.94
N HIS A 118 6.90 -6.73 -11.08
CA HIS A 118 7.00 -7.93 -11.92
C HIS A 118 6.08 -9.06 -11.43
N ILE A 119 6.05 -9.32 -10.12
CA ILE A 119 5.13 -10.31 -9.53
C ILE A 119 3.68 -9.91 -9.82
N TRP A 120 3.34 -8.63 -9.65
CA TRP A 120 1.97 -8.16 -9.82
C TRP A 120 1.48 -8.22 -11.27
N ILE A 121 2.34 -7.92 -12.24
CA ILE A 121 1.96 -7.92 -13.65
C ILE A 121 1.88 -9.34 -14.22
N TYR A 122 2.85 -10.20 -13.88
CA TYR A 122 3.04 -11.47 -14.59
C TYR A 122 2.57 -12.70 -13.83
N HIS A 123 2.61 -12.67 -12.49
CA HIS A 123 2.50 -13.91 -11.70
C HIS A 123 1.32 -13.92 -10.74
N ILE A 124 0.69 -12.77 -10.45
CA ILE A 124 -0.30 -12.72 -9.36
C ILE A 124 -1.55 -13.54 -9.66
N VAL A 125 -2.02 -13.56 -10.91
CA VAL A 125 -3.21 -14.32 -11.32
C VAL A 125 -2.93 -15.82 -11.23
N ASP A 126 -1.78 -16.27 -11.72
CA ASP A 126 -1.36 -17.67 -11.61
C ASP A 126 -1.15 -18.08 -10.15
N THR A 127 -0.56 -17.20 -9.33
CA THR A 127 -0.41 -17.41 -7.89
C THR A 127 -1.78 -17.56 -7.21
N ILE A 128 -2.78 -16.77 -7.59
CA ILE A 128 -4.14 -16.91 -7.04
C ILE A 128 -4.78 -18.23 -7.49
N ARG A 129 -4.54 -18.66 -8.73
CA ARG A 129 -5.06 -19.92 -9.24
C ARG A 129 -4.47 -21.14 -8.51
N GLU A 130 -3.18 -21.09 -8.18
CA GLU A 130 -2.47 -22.17 -7.48
C GLU A 130 -2.72 -22.19 -5.97
N TYR A 131 -2.67 -21.03 -5.31
CA TYR A 131 -2.64 -20.93 -3.84
C TYR A 131 -3.90 -20.30 -3.22
N GLY A 132 -4.85 -19.86 -4.04
CA GLY A 132 -6.08 -19.20 -3.61
C GLY A 132 -5.92 -17.69 -3.40
N ALA A 133 -6.91 -17.07 -2.74
CA ALA A 133 -6.96 -15.62 -2.60
C ALA A 133 -5.71 -15.03 -1.89
N ILE A 134 -5.28 -13.85 -2.34
CA ILE A 134 -4.08 -13.16 -1.84
C ILE A 134 -4.10 -12.99 -0.33
N ASN A 135 -5.28 -12.71 0.23
CA ASN A 135 -5.50 -12.53 1.66
C ASN A 135 -5.04 -13.74 2.49
N GLY A 136 -5.06 -14.95 1.91
CA GLY A 136 -4.72 -16.21 2.59
C GLY A 136 -3.24 -16.40 2.89
N TYR A 137 -2.33 -15.73 2.16
CA TYR A 137 -0.88 -15.89 2.33
C TYR A 137 -0.15 -14.58 2.65
N THR A 138 -0.86 -13.54 3.11
CA THR A 138 -0.23 -12.32 3.62
C THR A 138 0.44 -12.53 4.98
N THR A 139 1.48 -11.74 5.27
CA THR A 139 2.13 -11.73 6.59
C THR A 139 1.37 -10.92 7.65
N GLU A 140 0.23 -10.29 7.30
CA GLU A 140 -0.50 -9.38 8.19
C GLU A 140 -0.91 -10.05 9.51
N THR A 141 -1.43 -11.29 9.43
CA THR A 141 -1.82 -12.08 10.59
C THR A 141 -0.62 -12.39 11.48
N TYR A 142 0.48 -12.86 10.88
CA TYR A 142 1.71 -13.18 11.62
C TYR A 142 2.29 -11.94 12.30
N GLU A 143 2.37 -10.81 11.58
CA GLU A 143 2.85 -9.54 12.12
C GLU A 143 1.99 -9.03 13.28
N SER A 144 0.66 -9.18 13.18
CA SER A 144 -0.28 -8.83 14.24
C SER A 144 -0.09 -9.71 15.49
N LEU A 145 0.04 -11.02 15.30
CA LEU A 145 0.30 -11.97 16.39
C LEU A 145 1.65 -11.69 17.06
N TYR A 146 2.71 -11.53 16.28
CA TYR A 146 4.04 -11.20 16.80
C TYR A 146 4.04 -9.87 17.57
N LYS A 147 3.32 -8.87 17.09
CA LYS A 147 3.16 -7.59 17.81
C LYS A 147 2.47 -7.80 19.15
N THR A 148 1.40 -8.60 19.17
CA THR A 148 0.54 -8.82 20.33
C THR A 148 1.20 -9.69 21.40
N TYR A 149 1.77 -10.81 20.99
CA TYR A 149 2.28 -11.85 21.89
C TYR A 149 3.77 -11.73 22.20
N VAL A 150 4.55 -11.05 21.35
CA VAL A 150 6.00 -10.90 21.58
C VAL A 150 6.37 -9.46 21.87
N LYS A 151 6.15 -8.53 20.92
CA LYS A 151 6.64 -7.15 21.07
C LYS A 151 6.04 -6.41 22.27
N ILE A 152 4.73 -6.51 22.49
CA ILE A 152 4.07 -5.82 23.61
C ILE A 152 4.54 -6.38 24.97
N PRO A 153 4.45 -7.70 25.24
CA PRO A 153 4.97 -8.30 26.47
C PRO A 153 6.45 -8.03 26.68
N TYR A 154 7.26 -8.09 25.62
CA TYR A 154 8.68 -7.74 25.69
C TYR A 154 8.88 -6.30 26.15
N ARG A 155 8.12 -5.33 25.62
CA ARG A 155 8.23 -3.92 26.04
C ARG A 155 7.81 -3.68 27.49
N LEU A 156 6.91 -4.51 28.02
CA LEU A 156 6.47 -4.47 29.41
C LEU A 156 7.45 -5.18 30.36
N SER A 157 8.37 -6.00 29.83
CA SER A 157 9.33 -6.75 30.63
C SER A 157 10.49 -5.87 31.11
N ASN A 158 11.08 -6.22 32.25
CA ASN A 158 12.26 -5.54 32.80
C ASN A 158 13.59 -6.00 32.16
N LYS A 159 13.52 -6.79 31.08
CA LYS A 159 14.64 -7.39 30.35
C LYS A 159 15.47 -8.45 31.09
N LYS A 160 15.10 -8.84 32.31
CA LYS A 160 15.65 -10.02 33.00
C LYS A 160 14.72 -11.21 32.79
N GLU A 161 15.26 -12.40 32.57
CA GLU A 161 14.47 -13.63 32.32
C GLU A 161 13.29 -13.40 31.35
N VAL A 162 13.61 -12.80 30.20
CA VAL A 162 12.62 -12.22 29.27
C VAL A 162 11.55 -13.21 28.84
N GLU A 163 11.93 -14.45 28.53
CA GLU A 163 11.00 -15.47 28.04
C GLU A 163 9.94 -15.79 29.09
N LYS A 164 10.34 -15.99 30.34
CA LYS A 164 9.41 -16.23 31.46
C LYS A 164 8.44 -15.07 31.63
N GLN A 165 8.93 -13.84 31.59
CA GLN A 165 8.08 -12.65 31.72
C GLN A 165 7.13 -12.47 30.54
N ILE A 166 7.55 -12.80 29.32
CA ILE A 166 6.67 -12.79 28.14
C ILE A 166 5.55 -13.81 28.34
N MET A 167 5.88 -15.05 28.71
CA MET A 167 4.90 -16.12 28.94
C MET A 167 3.89 -15.73 30.04
N GLU A 168 4.36 -15.21 31.17
CA GLU A 168 3.49 -14.72 32.26
C GLU A 168 2.58 -13.57 31.82
N ASN A 169 3.10 -12.61 31.05
CA ASN A 169 2.32 -11.47 30.57
C ASN A 169 1.29 -11.86 29.49
N VAL A 170 1.59 -12.87 28.68
CA VAL A 170 0.64 -13.42 27.71
C VAL A 170 -0.50 -14.15 28.44
N ASN A 171 -0.17 -14.98 29.43
CA ASN A 171 -1.18 -15.74 30.20
C ASN A 171 -2.12 -14.84 31.00
N LYS A 172 -1.68 -13.65 31.43
CA LYS A 172 -2.55 -12.67 32.11
C LYS A 172 -3.61 -12.01 31.21
N LYS A 173 -3.52 -12.16 29.87
CA LYS A 173 -4.44 -11.53 28.91
C LYS A 173 -5.52 -12.47 28.37
N GLN A 174 -5.38 -13.79 28.58
CA GLN A 174 -6.42 -14.79 28.27
C GLN A 174 -7.43 -14.85 29.42
#